data_AF-A0A3N5SAW8-F1
#
_entry.id   AF-A0A3N5SAW8-F1
#
_cell.length_a   1.000
_cell.length_b   1.000
_cell.length_c   1.000
_cell.angle_alpha   90.00
_cell.angle_beta   90.00
_cell.angle_gamma   90.00
#
_symmetry.space_group_name_H-M   'P 1'
#
loop_
_entity.id
_entity.type
_entity.pdbx_description
1 polymer ?
#
loop_
_entity_poly.entity_id
_entity_poly.type
_entity_poly.pdbx_seq_one_letter_code
_entity_poly.pdbx_strand_id
1 'polypeptide(L)'
;MLNAVRRLWRRGAARSNPSRRLFLEPLEGRALLAAVFAEFVDPNPNVGNQFGAIVQPLSTGNVVITSPGDDAGGTNTGAVYLFNGATGDLISTLRGSTTGDLSGSSVRVLPNGNYLVVSPSWDNGAAANAGAVTWGSGTAGVAGTVSAANSLVGSTASDGVGSSGVTALSNGNYVLRSPNWDNGALVNAGAVTWGSGIAGVSGTISAANSLVGSTAND
;
A
#
# COMPACT_ATOMS: atom_id res chain seq x y z
N MET A 1 44.26 -90.47 28.45
CA MET A 1 44.69 -89.08 28.75
C MET A 1 45.13 -88.42 27.45
N LEU A 2 44.72 -87.16 27.26
CA LEU A 2 45.15 -86.15 26.26
C LEU A 2 44.71 -86.23 24.77
N ASN A 3 43.90 -85.20 24.43
CA ASN A 3 44.02 -84.21 23.34
C ASN A 3 43.70 -84.55 21.87
N ALA A 4 42.47 -84.21 21.48
CA ALA A 4 42.09 -83.03 20.65
C ALA A 4 42.43 -82.93 19.14
N VAL A 5 41.33 -82.69 18.40
CA VAL A 5 41.12 -81.90 17.16
C VAL A 5 41.67 -82.43 15.83
N ARG A 6 40.76 -82.66 14.85
CA ARG A 6 40.92 -82.16 13.47
C ARG A 6 39.64 -82.22 12.61
N ARG A 7 39.35 -81.03 12.07
CA ARG A 7 38.89 -80.68 10.71
C ARG A 7 37.50 -81.09 10.22
N LEU A 8 36.68 -80.04 10.23
CA LEU A 8 35.51 -79.75 9.41
C LEU A 8 35.71 -80.07 7.92
N TRP A 9 34.74 -80.78 7.33
CA TRP A 9 34.38 -80.74 5.92
C TRP A 9 32.85 -80.70 5.83
N ARG A 10 32.28 -79.70 5.14
CA ARG A 10 31.36 -79.95 4.00
C ARG A 10 30.96 -78.66 3.29
N ARG A 11 31.03 -78.79 1.97
CA ARG A 11 30.68 -77.88 0.89
C ARG A 11 29.23 -77.40 0.98
N GLY A 12 29.01 -76.17 0.54
CA GLY A 12 27.69 -75.55 0.49
C GLY A 12 26.81 -76.02 -0.66
N ALA A 13 25.53 -75.63 -0.56
CA ALA A 13 24.61 -75.34 -1.65
C ALA A 13 23.51 -74.41 -1.10
N ALA A 14 23.07 -73.48 -1.95
CA ALA A 14 22.29 -72.29 -1.66
C ALA A 14 20.82 -72.53 -1.29
N ARG A 15 20.15 -71.52 -0.68
CA ARG A 15 18.92 -70.91 -1.23
C ARG A 15 18.36 -69.71 -0.44
N SER A 16 17.79 -68.80 -1.24
CA SER A 16 16.76 -67.77 -1.00
C SER A 16 17.04 -66.63 -0.02
N ASN A 17 17.33 -65.47 -0.61
CA ASN A 17 17.25 -64.14 -0.01
C ASN A 17 15.78 -63.78 0.29
N PRO A 18 15.37 -63.58 1.56
CA PRO A 18 14.05 -63.03 1.84
C PRO A 18 14.09 -61.52 1.59
N SER A 19 13.42 -61.11 0.51
CA SER A 19 13.20 -59.72 0.12
C SER A 19 12.76 -58.89 1.33
N ARG A 20 13.60 -57.93 1.71
CA ARG A 20 13.23 -56.87 2.66
C ARG A 20 12.08 -56.10 2.01
N ARG A 21 10.86 -56.33 2.50
CA ARG A 21 9.64 -55.64 2.09
C ARG A 21 9.84 -54.14 2.29
N LEU A 22 10.14 -53.41 1.21
CA LEU A 22 10.14 -51.96 1.22
C LEU A 22 8.67 -51.55 1.36
N PHE A 23 8.28 -51.04 2.52
CA PHE A 23 7.01 -50.34 2.67
C PHE A 23 7.08 -49.10 1.76
N LEU A 24 6.46 -49.19 0.58
CA LEU A 24 6.09 -48.01 -0.19
C LEU A 24 4.84 -47.45 0.49
N GLU A 25 4.99 -46.42 1.30
CA GLU A 25 3.88 -45.54 1.63
C GLU A 25 3.33 -45.00 0.28
N PRO A 26 2.06 -45.26 -0.09
CA PRO A 26 1.51 -44.71 -1.31
C PRO A 26 1.49 -43.18 -1.18
N LEU A 27 2.12 -42.50 -2.14
CA LEU A 27 2.24 -41.03 -2.22
C LEU A 27 0.91 -40.31 -2.48
N GLU A 28 -0.22 -41.02 -2.46
CA GLU A 28 -1.54 -40.51 -2.87
C GLU A 28 -2.13 -39.45 -1.92
N GLY A 29 -1.43 -39.12 -0.83
CA GLY A 29 -1.85 -38.11 0.13
C GLY A 29 -1.05 -36.81 0.15
N ARG A 30 -0.10 -36.58 -0.78
CA ARG A 30 0.53 -35.26 -0.88
C ARG A 30 -0.42 -34.31 -1.60
N ALA A 31 -1.44 -33.83 -0.90
CA ALA A 31 -2.10 -32.59 -1.27
C ALA A 31 -0.98 -31.53 -1.33
N LEU A 32 -0.54 -31.23 -2.56
CA LEU A 32 0.25 -30.06 -2.82
C LEU A 32 -0.65 -28.92 -2.36
N LEU A 33 -0.39 -28.36 -1.18
CA LEU A 33 -1.01 -27.11 -0.77
C LEU A 33 -0.39 -26.07 -1.71
N ALA A 34 -0.93 -25.99 -2.93
CA ALA A 34 -0.61 -24.92 -3.85
C ALA A 34 -1.11 -23.67 -3.14
N ALA A 35 -0.19 -22.97 -2.48
CA ALA A 35 -0.44 -21.60 -2.08
C ALA A 35 -0.75 -20.85 -3.37
N VAL A 36 -2.03 -20.57 -3.60
CA VAL A 36 -2.44 -19.62 -4.61
C VAL A 36 -1.97 -18.28 -4.08
N PHE A 37 -0.92 -17.73 -4.70
CA PHE A 37 -0.50 -16.38 -4.43
C PHE A 37 -1.38 -15.46 -5.26
N ALA A 38 -2.00 -14.47 -4.62
CA ALA A 38 -2.67 -13.39 -5.32
C ALA A 38 -1.66 -12.66 -6.21
N GLU A 39 -1.98 -12.53 -7.49
CA GLU A 39 -1.25 -11.66 -8.40
C GLU A 39 -1.99 -10.34 -8.49
N PHE A 40 -1.30 -9.24 -8.21
CA PHE A 40 -1.85 -7.90 -8.44
C PHE A 40 -1.56 -7.50 -9.87
N VAL A 41 -2.62 -7.36 -10.66
CA VAL A 41 -2.53 -6.94 -12.06
C VAL A 41 -2.79 -5.45 -12.15
N ASP A 42 -1.94 -4.74 -12.89
CA ASP A 42 -2.16 -3.33 -13.22
C ASP A 42 -3.53 -3.16 -13.91
N PRO A 43 -4.48 -2.43 -13.30
CA PRO A 43 -5.81 -2.23 -13.89
C PRO A 43 -5.78 -1.40 -15.18
N ASN A 44 -4.72 -0.62 -15.42
CA ASN A 44 -4.55 0.18 -16.62
C ASN A 44 -3.09 0.08 -17.13
N PRO A 45 -2.72 -1.06 -17.73
CA PRO A 45 -1.33 -1.33 -18.08
C PRO A 45 -0.85 -0.45 -19.24
N ASN A 46 0.17 0.37 -18.98
CA ASN A 46 0.92 1.08 -20.00
C ASN A 46 2.41 1.17 -19.62
N VAL A 47 3.28 1.27 -20.62
CA VAL A 47 4.71 1.44 -20.42
C VAL A 47 4.96 2.77 -19.72
N GLY A 48 5.68 2.73 -18.59
CA GLY A 48 6.02 3.93 -17.83
C GLY A 48 5.06 4.26 -16.68
N ASN A 49 3.95 3.52 -16.52
CA ASN A 49 2.99 3.75 -15.43
C ASN A 49 3.57 3.49 -14.04
N GLN A 50 4.62 2.66 -13.97
CA GLN A 50 5.32 2.34 -12.72
C GLN A 50 4.39 1.69 -11.68
N PHE A 51 3.45 0.86 -12.12
CA PHE A 51 2.62 0.05 -11.22
C PHE A 51 3.50 -0.74 -10.25
N GLY A 52 3.18 -0.66 -8.96
CA GLY A 52 3.98 -1.29 -7.91
C GLY A 52 5.11 -0.41 -7.37
N ALA A 53 5.16 0.89 -7.71
CA ALA A 53 6.17 1.81 -7.16
C ALA A 53 6.17 1.83 -5.63
N ILE A 54 4.98 1.74 -5.01
CA ILE A 54 4.78 1.42 -3.60
C ILE A 54 3.82 0.25 -3.53
N VAL A 55 4.15 -0.76 -2.73
CA VAL A 55 3.26 -1.87 -2.35
C VAL A 55 3.18 -1.90 -0.83
N GLN A 56 2.06 -1.43 -0.29
CA GLN A 56 1.85 -1.23 1.15
C GLN A 56 0.75 -2.16 1.68
N PRO A 57 1.10 -3.27 2.33
CA PRO A 57 0.14 -4.10 3.05
C PRO A 57 -0.50 -3.33 4.21
N LEU A 58 -1.78 -3.58 4.45
CA LEU A 58 -2.55 -3.04 5.56
C LEU A 58 -2.89 -4.16 6.56
N SER A 59 -3.15 -3.79 7.82
CA SER A 59 -3.60 -4.75 8.85
C SER A 59 -4.98 -5.35 8.56
N THR A 60 -5.73 -4.78 7.63
CA THR A 60 -7.01 -5.31 7.12
C THR A 60 -6.84 -6.53 6.21
N GLY A 61 -5.60 -6.82 5.77
CA GLY A 61 -5.31 -7.85 4.77
C GLY A 61 -5.41 -7.36 3.33
N ASN A 62 -5.79 -6.10 3.10
CA ASN A 62 -5.73 -5.46 1.79
C ASN A 62 -4.34 -4.86 1.52
N VAL A 63 -4.08 -4.49 0.26
CA VAL A 63 -2.81 -3.93 -0.18
C VAL A 63 -3.05 -2.65 -0.98
N VAL A 64 -2.39 -1.56 -0.59
CA VAL A 64 -2.38 -0.31 -1.36
C VAL A 64 -1.20 -0.37 -2.34
N ILE A 65 -1.45 -0.12 -3.62
CA ILE A 65 -0.43 -0.12 -4.66
C ILE A 65 -0.48 1.22 -5.42
N THR A 66 0.66 1.88 -5.57
CA THR A 66 0.75 3.11 -6.38
C THR A 66 1.26 2.82 -7.78
N SER A 67 0.78 3.62 -8.73
CA SER A 67 1.19 3.65 -10.13
C SER A 67 1.37 5.13 -10.51
N PRO A 68 2.53 5.75 -10.16
CA PRO A 68 2.69 7.19 -10.22
C PRO A 68 2.60 7.79 -11.63
N GLY A 69 2.90 7.00 -12.67
CA GLY A 69 2.81 7.42 -14.07
C GLY A 69 1.51 6.98 -14.76
N ASP A 70 0.54 6.43 -14.04
CA ASP A 70 -0.67 5.86 -14.62
C ASP A 70 -1.51 6.85 -15.44
N ASP A 71 -2.08 6.37 -16.53
CA ASP A 71 -2.97 7.14 -17.41
C ASP A 71 -4.46 7.02 -17.05
N ALA A 72 -4.83 6.31 -15.97
CA ALA A 72 -6.22 5.96 -15.66
C ALA A 72 -7.11 7.19 -15.40
N GLY A 73 -6.53 8.31 -14.98
CA GLY A 73 -7.21 9.60 -14.77
C GLY A 73 -7.03 10.60 -15.92
N GLY A 74 -6.31 10.22 -16.98
CA GLY A 74 -5.74 11.12 -17.98
C GLY A 74 -4.21 10.98 -18.04
N THR A 75 -3.57 11.57 -19.04
CA THR A 75 -2.15 11.39 -19.34
C THR A 75 -1.24 11.64 -18.14
N ASN A 76 -0.55 10.59 -17.69
CA ASN A 76 0.37 10.53 -16.55
C ASN A 76 -0.17 11.23 -15.29
N THR A 77 -1.46 11.09 -15.01
CA THR A 77 -2.10 11.65 -13.79
C THR A 77 -1.75 10.84 -12.54
N GLY A 78 -1.36 9.59 -12.74
CA GLY A 78 -1.06 8.60 -11.71
C GLY A 78 -2.31 8.03 -11.05
N ALA A 79 -2.13 6.90 -10.37
CA ALA A 79 -3.18 6.19 -9.67
C ALA A 79 -2.69 5.57 -8.35
N VAL A 80 -3.63 5.41 -7.42
CA VAL A 80 -3.48 4.56 -6.22
C VAL A 80 -4.61 3.56 -6.19
N TYR A 81 -4.24 2.30 -6.13
CA TYR A 81 -5.14 1.16 -6.12
C TYR A 81 -5.20 0.54 -4.72
N LEU A 82 -6.38 0.11 -4.31
CA LEU A 82 -6.54 -0.81 -3.18
C LEU A 82 -6.95 -2.16 -3.73
N PHE A 83 -6.22 -3.21 -3.37
CA PHE A 83 -6.50 -4.58 -3.73
C PHE A 83 -6.83 -5.43 -2.52
N ASN A 84 -7.65 -6.45 -2.72
CA ASN A 84 -7.81 -7.55 -1.78
C ASN A 84 -6.51 -8.36 -1.76
N GLY A 85 -5.83 -8.43 -0.61
CA GLY A 85 -4.53 -9.10 -0.53
C GLY A 85 -4.58 -10.63 -0.61
N ALA A 86 -5.76 -11.23 -0.44
CA ALA A 86 -5.94 -12.68 -0.54
C ALA A 86 -6.29 -13.13 -1.97
N THR A 87 -7.09 -12.33 -2.70
CA THR A 87 -7.57 -12.72 -4.04
C THR A 87 -6.89 -11.96 -5.19
N GLY A 88 -6.31 -10.79 -4.93
CA GLY A 88 -5.79 -9.91 -5.98
C GLY A 88 -6.88 -9.05 -6.63
N ASP A 89 -8.13 -9.14 -6.18
CA ASP A 89 -9.23 -8.36 -6.75
C ASP A 89 -9.06 -6.87 -6.45
N LEU A 90 -9.33 -6.02 -7.44
CA LEU A 90 -9.35 -4.57 -7.27
C LEU A 90 -10.56 -4.15 -6.42
N ILE A 91 -10.31 -3.36 -5.37
CA ILE A 91 -11.34 -2.81 -4.47
C ILE A 91 -11.66 -1.35 -4.83
N SER A 92 -10.63 -0.50 -4.99
CA SER A 92 -10.84 0.92 -5.28
C SER A 92 -9.70 1.55 -6.05
N THR A 93 -9.99 2.64 -6.76
CA THR A 93 -9.00 3.41 -7.52
C THR A 93 -9.16 4.91 -7.25
N LEU A 94 -8.10 5.53 -6.71
CA LEU A 94 -7.92 6.97 -6.65
C LEU A 94 -7.02 7.44 -7.79
N ARG A 95 -7.33 8.56 -8.42
CA ARG A 95 -6.60 9.08 -9.60
C ARG A 95 -6.30 10.56 -9.48
N GLY A 96 -5.22 11.00 -10.11
CA GLY A 96 -4.96 12.43 -10.33
C GLY A 96 -5.99 13.05 -11.28
N SER A 97 -6.01 14.38 -11.30
CA SER A 97 -6.84 15.22 -12.17
C SER A 97 -6.06 15.84 -13.32
N THR A 98 -4.78 16.12 -13.13
CA THR A 98 -3.86 16.71 -14.11
C THR A 98 -2.58 15.89 -14.19
N THR A 99 -1.81 16.11 -15.26
CA THR A 99 -0.55 15.41 -15.50
C THR A 99 0.43 15.64 -14.34
N GLY A 100 0.94 14.56 -13.76
CA GLY A 100 1.94 14.57 -12.70
C GLY A 100 1.39 14.58 -11.28
N ASP A 101 0.07 14.71 -11.09
CA ASP A 101 -0.58 14.87 -9.78
C ASP A 101 -0.15 13.83 -8.72
N LEU A 102 -0.08 12.55 -9.10
CA LEU A 102 0.30 11.46 -8.19
C LEU A 102 1.73 10.93 -8.40
N SER A 103 2.54 11.60 -9.23
CA SER A 103 3.90 11.18 -9.60
C SER A 103 4.90 11.10 -8.43
N GLY A 104 4.63 11.81 -7.33
CA GLY A 104 5.42 11.78 -6.08
C GLY A 104 4.58 11.41 -4.86
N SER A 105 3.45 10.76 -5.06
CA SER A 105 2.55 10.43 -3.95
C SER A 105 3.17 9.38 -3.01
N SER A 106 2.89 9.52 -1.72
CA SER A 106 3.29 8.54 -0.70
C SER A 106 2.08 8.01 0.06
N VAL A 107 2.24 6.83 0.66
CA VAL A 107 1.19 6.17 1.44
C VAL A 107 1.59 6.16 2.92
N ARG A 108 0.73 6.69 3.79
CA ARG A 108 0.90 6.64 5.25
C ARG A 108 -0.18 5.76 5.86
N VAL A 109 0.23 4.62 6.43
CA VAL A 109 -0.67 3.74 7.18
C VAL A 109 -0.98 4.32 8.56
N LEU A 110 -2.24 4.22 8.95
CA LEU A 110 -2.74 4.61 10.27
C LEU A 110 -2.85 3.35 11.17
N PRO A 111 -2.68 3.48 12.51
CA PRO A 111 -2.73 2.34 13.43
C PRO A 111 -4.04 1.55 13.41
N ASN A 112 -5.14 2.14 12.96
CA ASN A 112 -6.45 1.48 12.84
C ASN A 112 -6.64 0.73 11.50
N GLY A 113 -5.60 0.61 10.67
CA GLY A 113 -5.64 -0.12 9.40
C GLY A 113 -6.11 0.69 8.20
N ASN A 114 -6.50 1.96 8.39
CA ASN A 114 -6.76 2.89 7.29
C ASN A 114 -5.45 3.51 6.78
N TYR A 115 -5.51 4.29 5.71
CA TYR A 115 -4.33 4.90 5.11
C TYR A 115 -4.60 6.31 4.59
N LEU A 116 -3.52 7.04 4.35
CA LEU A 116 -3.54 8.34 3.69
C LEU A 116 -2.71 8.25 2.41
N VAL A 117 -3.20 8.85 1.34
CA VAL A 117 -2.42 9.17 0.15
C VAL A 117 -2.02 10.64 0.25
N VAL A 118 -0.71 10.90 0.28
CA VAL A 118 -0.15 12.25 0.39
C VAL A 118 0.46 12.62 -0.96
N SER A 119 -0.12 13.61 -1.63
CA SER A 119 0.25 14.05 -2.98
C SER A 119 0.52 15.56 -2.96
N PRO A 120 1.70 16.00 -2.49
CA PRO A 120 2.00 17.42 -2.31
C PRO A 120 2.15 18.17 -3.64
N SER A 121 2.41 17.46 -4.75
CA SER A 121 2.50 18.02 -6.10
C SER A 121 1.17 18.05 -6.85
N TRP A 122 0.06 17.71 -6.19
CA TRP A 122 -1.27 17.74 -6.82
C TRP A 122 -1.70 19.18 -7.17
N ASP A 123 -2.26 19.39 -8.36
CA ASP A 123 -2.74 20.70 -8.83
C ASP A 123 -4.24 20.89 -8.53
N ASN A 124 -4.59 22.04 -7.95
CA ASN A 124 -6.00 22.43 -7.78
C ASN A 124 -6.46 23.34 -8.92
N GLY A 125 -6.76 22.74 -10.07
CA GLY A 125 -7.09 23.49 -11.28
C GLY A 125 -5.89 24.30 -11.77
N ALA A 126 -5.93 25.63 -11.66
CA ALA A 126 -4.81 26.50 -12.04
C ALA A 126 -3.76 26.70 -10.94
N ALA A 127 -4.06 26.28 -9.70
CA ALA A 127 -3.13 26.37 -8.59
C ALA A 127 -2.17 25.17 -8.61
N ALA A 128 -1.03 25.35 -9.26
CA ALA A 128 -0.02 24.30 -9.40
C ALA A 128 0.60 23.91 -8.05
N ASN A 129 0.77 22.61 -7.79
CA ASN A 129 1.31 22.07 -6.53
C ASN A 129 0.58 22.61 -5.29
N ALA A 130 -0.74 22.77 -5.37
CA ALA A 130 -1.57 23.10 -4.20
C ALA A 130 -1.48 21.99 -3.13
N GLY A 131 -1.28 20.75 -3.59
CA GLY A 131 -1.15 19.56 -2.77
C GLY A 131 -2.48 19.06 -2.22
N ALA A 132 -2.50 17.76 -1.94
CA ALA A 132 -3.65 17.08 -1.39
C ALA A 132 -3.25 15.95 -0.43
N VAL A 133 -4.09 15.73 0.59
CA VAL A 133 -4.06 14.54 1.43
C VAL A 133 -5.42 13.88 1.40
N THR A 134 -5.45 12.64 0.94
CA THR A 134 -6.69 11.85 0.78
C THR A 134 -6.70 10.73 1.81
N TRP A 135 -7.76 10.66 2.61
CA TRP A 135 -7.98 9.52 3.50
C TRP A 135 -8.65 8.37 2.74
N GLY A 136 -8.14 7.16 2.93
CA GLY A 136 -8.69 5.93 2.36
C GLY A 136 -9.01 4.91 3.45
N SER A 137 -10.20 4.31 3.35
CA SER A 137 -10.57 3.19 4.21
C SER A 137 -9.70 1.97 3.88
N GLY A 138 -9.13 1.30 4.88
CA GLY A 138 -8.36 0.08 4.66
C GLY A 138 -9.19 -1.10 4.13
N THR A 139 -10.52 -1.00 4.15
CA THR A 139 -11.44 -2.05 3.68
C THR A 139 -12.16 -1.65 2.39
N ALA A 140 -12.70 -0.43 2.32
CA ALA A 140 -13.45 0.06 1.16
C ALA A 140 -12.62 0.95 0.22
N GLY A 141 -11.48 1.44 0.69
CA GLY A 141 -10.61 2.36 -0.05
C GLY A 141 -11.17 3.77 -0.15
N VAL A 142 -10.73 4.45 -1.20
CA VAL A 142 -11.24 5.75 -1.66
C VAL A 142 -11.19 5.73 -3.19
N ALA A 143 -12.22 6.26 -3.83
CA ALA A 143 -12.37 6.18 -5.27
C ALA A 143 -12.64 7.54 -5.92
N GLY A 144 -12.33 7.61 -7.21
CA GLY A 144 -12.57 8.78 -8.05
C GLY A 144 -11.31 9.61 -8.26
N THR A 145 -11.52 10.84 -8.71
CA THR A 145 -10.45 11.82 -8.93
C THR A 145 -10.22 12.61 -7.65
N VAL A 146 -8.96 12.90 -7.32
CA VAL A 146 -8.60 13.78 -6.19
C VAL A 146 -9.26 15.14 -6.36
N SER A 147 -9.92 15.62 -5.30
CA SER A 147 -10.62 16.91 -5.26
C SER A 147 -10.89 17.34 -3.82
N ALA A 148 -11.39 18.56 -3.63
CA ALA A 148 -11.87 19.00 -2.31
C ALA A 148 -13.04 18.16 -1.75
N ALA A 149 -13.72 17.34 -2.57
CA ALA A 149 -14.82 16.50 -2.08
C ALA A 149 -14.33 15.29 -1.27
N ASN A 150 -13.19 14.70 -1.65
CA ASN A 150 -12.63 13.49 -1.05
C ASN A 150 -11.26 13.69 -0.39
N SER A 151 -10.66 14.88 -0.56
CA SER A 151 -9.31 15.18 -0.07
C SER A 151 -9.28 16.51 0.66
N LEU A 152 -8.35 16.64 1.60
CA LEU A 152 -7.96 17.93 2.16
C LEU A 152 -6.94 18.56 1.21
N VAL A 153 -7.25 19.74 0.68
CA VAL A 153 -6.47 20.35 -0.42
C VAL A 153 -6.04 21.78 -0.12
N GLY A 154 -4.94 22.20 -0.76
CA GLY A 154 -4.58 23.61 -0.86
C GLY A 154 -5.48 24.37 -1.84
N SER A 155 -5.38 25.68 -1.83
CA SER A 155 -6.09 26.59 -2.74
C SER A 155 -5.19 27.51 -3.54
N THR A 156 -3.94 27.70 -3.13
CA THR A 156 -2.97 28.53 -3.85
C THR A 156 -1.83 27.68 -4.40
N ALA A 157 -1.11 28.24 -5.37
CA ALA A 157 0.02 27.55 -5.95
C ALA A 157 1.14 27.39 -4.92
N SER A 158 1.76 26.22 -4.88
CA SER A 158 2.84 25.87 -3.94
C SER A 158 2.45 25.73 -2.47
N ASP A 159 1.16 25.72 -2.14
CA ASP A 159 0.67 25.35 -0.79
C ASP A 159 1.27 24.01 -0.32
N GLY A 160 1.45 23.08 -1.28
CA GLY A 160 2.14 21.80 -1.06
C GLY A 160 1.56 21.02 0.12
N VAL A 161 0.24 21.00 0.28
CA VAL A 161 -0.44 20.38 1.43
C VAL A 161 0.05 18.94 1.62
N GLY A 162 0.58 18.66 2.81
CA GLY A 162 1.18 17.36 3.19
C GLY A 162 2.67 17.19 2.91
N SER A 163 3.35 18.17 2.32
CA SER A 163 4.81 18.17 2.09
C SER A 163 5.63 18.03 3.38
N SER A 164 5.14 18.55 4.50
CA SER A 164 5.79 18.47 5.82
C SER A 164 5.42 17.21 6.62
N GLY A 165 4.77 16.27 5.94
CA GLY A 165 4.38 14.98 6.47
C GLY A 165 3.11 15.00 7.31
N VAL A 166 2.66 13.79 7.65
CA VAL A 166 1.53 13.55 8.55
C VAL A 166 2.05 12.91 9.84
N THR A 167 1.48 13.24 10.98
CA THR A 167 1.70 12.51 12.23
C THR A 167 0.49 11.64 12.52
N ALA A 168 0.61 10.33 12.32
CA ALA A 168 -0.38 9.39 12.80
C ALA A 168 -0.31 9.30 14.33
N LEU A 169 -1.48 9.32 14.97
CA LEU A 169 -1.64 9.27 16.41
C LEU A 169 -1.98 7.84 16.85
N SER A 170 -1.60 7.48 18.07
CA SER A 170 -1.82 6.13 18.63
C SER A 170 -3.30 5.72 18.73
N ASN A 171 -4.21 6.69 18.76
CA ASN A 171 -5.66 6.46 18.74
C ASN A 171 -6.23 6.27 17.31
N GLY A 172 -5.38 6.16 16.29
CA GLY A 172 -5.79 5.95 14.90
C GLY A 172 -6.10 7.24 14.12
N ASN A 173 -6.16 8.40 14.78
CA ASN A 173 -6.33 9.69 14.12
C ASN A 173 -5.00 10.22 13.58
N TYR A 174 -5.00 11.41 12.97
CA TYR A 174 -3.79 12.03 12.45
C TYR A 174 -3.80 13.55 12.54
N VAL A 175 -2.61 14.13 12.51
CA VAL A 175 -2.40 15.58 12.39
C VAL A 175 -1.58 15.85 11.13
N LEU A 176 -2.10 16.75 10.30
CA LEU A 176 -1.43 17.27 9.12
C LEU A 176 -0.86 18.65 9.43
N ARG A 177 0.36 18.89 8.97
CA ARG A 177 0.98 20.23 8.99
C ARG A 177 1.22 20.69 7.57
N SER A 178 0.79 21.91 7.28
CA SER A 178 0.94 22.57 5.98
C SER A 178 1.56 23.95 6.22
N PRO A 179 2.86 24.04 6.55
CA PRO A 179 3.51 25.32 6.89
C PRO A 179 3.56 26.29 5.71
N ASN A 180 3.58 25.78 4.48
CA ASN A 180 3.59 26.61 3.27
C ASN A 180 2.19 27.00 2.81
N TRP A 181 1.14 26.69 3.57
CA TRP A 181 -0.22 27.01 3.16
C TRP A 181 -0.47 28.52 3.25
N ASP A 182 -1.04 29.11 2.21
CA ASP A 182 -1.39 30.52 2.14
C ASP A 182 -2.80 30.79 2.67
N ASN A 183 -2.94 31.79 3.55
CA ASN A 183 -4.24 32.27 4.01
C ASN A 183 -4.69 33.48 3.19
N GLY A 184 -5.20 33.21 1.98
CA GLY A 184 -5.55 34.26 1.01
C GLY A 184 -4.30 34.97 0.49
N ALA A 185 -4.09 36.23 0.85
CA ALA A 185 -2.90 36.99 0.45
C ALA A 185 -1.71 36.81 1.41
N LEU A 186 -1.90 36.12 2.53
CA LEU A 186 -0.86 35.87 3.52
C LEU A 186 -0.06 34.64 3.10
N VAL A 187 1.14 34.88 2.57
CA VAL A 187 2.02 33.83 2.07
C VAL A 187 2.58 33.00 3.23
N ASN A 188 2.56 31.68 3.09
CA ASN A 188 3.03 30.72 4.10
C ASN A 188 2.47 31.03 5.50
N ALA A 189 1.18 31.34 5.60
CA ALA A 189 0.53 31.53 6.89
C ALA A 189 0.46 30.23 7.70
N GLY A 190 0.58 29.09 7.03
CA GLY A 190 0.62 27.81 7.69
C GLY A 190 -0.76 27.35 8.17
N ALA A 191 -0.93 26.04 8.24
CA ALA A 191 -2.09 25.42 8.84
C ALA A 191 -1.75 24.10 9.52
N VAL A 192 -2.50 23.79 10.58
CA VAL A 192 -2.51 22.48 11.23
C VAL A 192 -3.93 21.94 11.19
N THR A 193 -4.08 20.73 10.64
CA THR A 193 -5.38 20.08 10.51
C THR A 193 -5.40 18.78 11.29
N TRP A 194 -6.39 18.60 12.14
CA TRP A 194 -6.68 17.31 12.75
C TRP A 194 -7.61 16.52 11.82
N GLY A 195 -7.30 15.25 11.59
CA GLY A 195 -8.10 14.35 10.77
C GLY A 195 -8.57 13.12 11.55
N SER A 196 -9.83 12.77 11.36
CA SER A 196 -10.39 11.54 11.93
C SER A 196 -9.81 10.32 11.23
N GLY A 197 -9.34 9.35 12.01
CA GLY A 197 -8.89 8.07 11.48
C GLY A 197 -10.01 7.21 10.86
N ILE A 198 -11.28 7.57 11.07
CA ILE A 198 -12.46 6.78 10.68
C ILE A 198 -13.13 7.34 9.43
N ALA A 199 -13.17 8.66 9.29
CA ALA A 199 -13.85 9.34 8.18
C ALA A 199 -12.93 10.29 7.39
N GLY A 200 -11.71 10.52 7.87
CA GLY A 200 -10.80 11.51 7.32
C GLY A 200 -11.22 12.95 7.60
N VAL A 201 -10.69 13.84 6.76
CA VAL A 201 -11.10 15.23 6.61
C VAL A 201 -10.95 15.57 5.12
N SER A 202 -11.91 16.30 4.57
CA SER A 202 -11.87 16.80 3.20
C SER A 202 -12.30 18.26 3.13
N GLY A 203 -12.09 18.86 1.97
CA GLY A 203 -12.33 20.27 1.70
C GLY A 203 -11.04 21.05 1.49
N THR A 204 -11.18 22.28 1.04
CA THR A 204 -10.06 23.23 1.05
C THR A 204 -9.71 23.60 2.49
N ILE A 205 -8.42 23.71 2.81
CA ILE A 205 -7.96 24.20 4.13
C ILE A 205 -8.55 25.58 4.39
N SER A 206 -9.12 25.78 5.58
CA SER A 206 -9.70 27.04 6.05
C SER A 206 -9.83 27.03 7.57
N ALA A 207 -10.24 28.15 8.17
CA ALA A 207 -10.54 28.20 9.60
C ALA A 207 -11.71 27.28 10.03
N ALA A 208 -12.48 26.73 9.08
CA ALA A 208 -13.58 25.82 9.39
C ALA A 208 -13.13 24.39 9.69
N ASN A 209 -11.98 23.96 9.14
CA ASN A 209 -11.46 22.60 9.30
C ASN A 209 -10.03 22.56 9.86
N SER A 210 -9.36 23.71 9.97
CA SER A 210 -7.95 23.78 10.37
C SER A 210 -7.71 24.92 11.35
N LEU A 211 -6.68 24.76 12.18
CA LEU A 211 -6.03 25.88 12.85
C LEU A 211 -5.12 26.55 11.83
N VAL A 212 -5.41 27.79 11.46
CA VAL A 212 -4.68 28.55 10.44
C VAL A 212 -3.89 29.68 11.05
N GLY A 213 -2.72 29.98 10.50
CA GLY A 213 -1.99 31.18 10.86
C GLY A 213 -2.65 32.45 10.34
N SER A 214 -2.22 33.56 10.93
CA SER A 214 -2.80 34.89 10.73
C SER A 214 -1.78 35.91 10.26
N THR A 215 -0.50 35.54 10.20
CA THR A 215 0.57 36.36 9.63
C THR A 215 1.37 35.56 8.60
N ALA A 216 2.14 36.27 7.76
CA ALA A 216 2.95 35.62 6.75
C ALA A 216 4.19 34.97 7.38
N ASN A 217 4.48 33.72 7.02
CA ASN A 217 5.57 32.90 7.58
C ASN A 217 5.40 32.57 9.08
N ASP A 218 4.16 32.32 9.51
CA ASP A 218 3.85 31.74 10.83
C ASP A 218 4.44 30.32 10.99
#